data_AF-A0A5D8ZL48-F1
#
_entry.id   AF-A0A5D8ZL48-F1
#
_cell.length_a   1.000
_cell.length_b   1.000
_cell.length_c   1.000
_cell.angle_alpha   90.00
_cell.angle_beta   90.00
_cell.angle_gamma   90.00
#
_symmetry.space_group_name_H-M   'P 1'
#
loop_
_entity.id
_entity.type
_entity.pdbx_description
1 polymer ?
#
loop_
_entity_poly.entity_id
_entity_poly.type
_entity_poly.pdbx_seq_one_letter_code
_entity_poly.pdbx_strand_id
1 'polypeptide(L)'
;MKILRTNWINILGVFIFLLIYSIIFNFTVDDGVTRNFFQSIFAAIFLILLYGLMFWAGFILALIILDLILIIPNQDKLTLKLLFEWAIISIPFIYWAIIYEKQRSIFIVAIIAFLITQLLRKKLINKVIH
;
A
#
# COMPACT_ATOMS: atom_id res chain seq x y z
N MET A 1 6.88 11.96 -16.87
CA MET A 1 6.90 12.28 -15.42
C MET A 1 5.52 12.53 -14.79
N LYS A 2 4.50 13.07 -15.50
CA LYS A 2 3.17 13.32 -14.90
C LYS A 2 2.45 12.04 -14.40
N ILE A 3 2.62 10.92 -15.11
CA ILE A 3 2.07 9.60 -14.71
C ILE A 3 2.66 9.11 -13.39
N LEU A 4 3.98 9.22 -13.17
CA LEU A 4 4.63 8.82 -11.92
C LEU A 4 4.05 9.57 -10.71
N ARG A 5 3.69 10.84 -10.88
CA ARG A 5 3.08 11.62 -9.79
C ARG A 5 1.78 10.96 -9.33
N THR A 6 1.01 10.32 -10.22
CA THR A 6 -0.26 9.67 -9.83
C THR A 6 -0.11 8.55 -8.80
N ASN A 7 1.10 8.00 -8.60
CA ASN A 7 1.37 7.02 -7.53
C ASN A 7 1.12 7.54 -6.12
N TRP A 8 1.03 8.87 -5.92
CA TRP A 8 0.73 9.45 -4.62
C TRP A 8 -0.58 8.87 -4.03
N ILE A 9 -1.56 8.52 -4.86
CA ILE A 9 -2.83 7.94 -4.40
C ILE A 9 -2.65 6.53 -3.82
N ASN A 10 -1.71 5.75 -4.36
CA ASN A 10 -1.39 4.42 -3.86
C ASN A 10 -0.68 4.52 -2.52
N ILE A 11 0.33 5.41 -2.43
CA ILE A 11 1.09 5.65 -1.20
C ILE A 11 0.14 6.13 -0.09
N LEU A 12 -0.64 7.17 -0.37
CA LEU A 12 -1.55 7.75 0.61
C LEU A 12 -2.66 6.76 1.01
N GLY A 13 -3.27 6.09 0.05
CA GLY A 13 -4.37 5.19 0.37
C GLY A 13 -3.90 3.95 1.12
N VAL A 14 -2.79 3.32 0.74
CA VAL A 14 -2.19 2.23 1.55
C VAL A 14 -1.87 2.74 2.96
N PHE A 15 -1.31 3.94 3.10
CA PHE A 15 -1.01 4.52 4.41
C PHE A 15 -2.26 4.68 5.27
N ILE A 16 -3.34 5.27 4.72
CA ILE A 16 -4.60 5.49 5.44
C ILE A 16 -5.22 4.17 5.88
N PHE A 17 -5.30 3.17 5.00
CA PHE A 17 -5.88 1.87 5.35
C PHE A 17 -5.06 1.14 6.42
N LEU A 18 -3.73 1.16 6.31
CA LEU A 18 -2.85 0.59 7.32
C LEU A 18 -2.95 1.32 8.66
N LEU A 19 -3.10 2.64 8.63
CA LEU A 19 -3.25 3.47 9.83
C LEU A 19 -4.55 3.14 10.56
N ILE A 20 -5.66 3.13 9.84
CA ILE A 20 -6.98 2.77 10.41
C ILE A 20 -6.93 1.36 10.99
N TYR A 21 -6.41 0.40 10.22
CA TYR A 21 -6.27 -0.98 10.70
C TYR A 21 -5.42 -1.07 11.96
N SER A 22 -4.26 -0.41 12.00
CA SER A 22 -3.34 -0.47 13.13
C SER A 22 -3.91 0.20 14.37
N ILE A 23 -4.67 1.29 14.22
CA ILE A 23 -5.37 1.94 15.34
C ILE A 23 -6.39 0.98 15.95
N ILE A 24 -7.21 0.34 15.12
CA ILE A 24 -8.21 -0.64 15.58
C ILE A 24 -7.51 -1.81 16.27
N PHE A 25 -6.50 -2.40 15.64
CA PHE A 25 -5.74 -3.52 16.19
C PHE A 25 -5.13 -3.19 17.56
N ASN A 26 -4.44 -2.06 17.67
CA ASN A 26 -3.80 -1.63 18.92
C ASN A 26 -4.79 -1.26 20.03
N PHE A 27 -6.03 -0.91 19.68
CA PHE A 27 -7.07 -0.52 20.65
C PHE A 27 -7.94 -1.70 21.10
N THR A 28 -8.22 -2.67 20.21
CA THR A 28 -9.22 -3.71 20.47
C THR A 28 -8.68 -5.14 20.51
N VAL A 29 -7.47 -5.40 20.00
CA VAL A 29 -6.97 -6.77 19.77
C VAL A 29 -5.66 -7.08 20.49
N ASP A 30 -4.85 -6.05 20.80
CA ASP A 30 -3.57 -6.26 21.50
C ASP A 30 -3.78 -6.44 23.02
N ASP A 31 -3.94 -7.70 23.45
CA ASP A 31 -4.12 -8.08 24.87
C ASP A 31 -2.87 -7.83 25.75
N GLY A 32 -1.72 -7.52 25.14
CA GLY A 32 -0.45 -7.37 25.84
C GLY A 32 -0.23 -6.00 26.49
N VAL A 33 -0.93 -4.95 26.03
CA VAL A 33 -0.74 -3.58 26.51
C VAL A 33 -2.05 -2.80 26.43
N THR A 34 -2.60 -2.40 27.58
CA THR A 34 -3.76 -1.50 27.63
C THR A 34 -3.32 -0.10 27.18
N ARG A 35 -3.75 0.32 25.99
CA ARG A 35 -3.49 1.65 25.44
C ARG A 35 -4.76 2.49 25.41
N ASN A 36 -4.65 3.78 25.74
CA ASN A 36 -5.73 4.72 25.45
C ASN A 36 -5.78 5.05 23.95
N PHE A 37 -6.88 5.63 23.49
CA PHE A 37 -7.09 5.92 22.06
C PHE A 37 -5.95 6.75 21.43
N PHE A 38 -5.46 7.78 22.14
CA PHE A 38 -4.34 8.61 21.67
C PHE A 38 -3.04 7.81 21.56
N GLN A 39 -2.73 6.96 22.54
CA GLN A 39 -1.56 6.08 22.51
C GLN A 39 -1.65 5.09 21.34
N SER A 40 -2.84 4.56 21.03
CA SER A 40 -3.05 3.67 19.88
C SER A 40 -2.79 4.37 18.54
N ILE A 41 -3.15 5.65 18.41
CA ILE A 41 -2.83 6.47 17.24
C ILE A 41 -1.31 6.64 17.09
N PHE A 42 -0.62 7.07 18.14
CA PHE A 42 0.83 7.26 18.09
C PHE A 42 1.56 5.94 17.82
N ALA A 43 1.16 4.86 18.48
CA ALA A 43 1.72 3.52 18.26
C ALA A 43 1.54 3.07 16.80
N ALA A 44 0.37 3.29 16.21
CA ALA A 44 0.11 2.97 14.81
C ALA A 44 1.00 3.79 13.85
N ILE A 45 1.16 5.10 14.11
CA ILE A 45 2.04 5.96 13.31
C ILE A 45 3.49 5.46 13.38
N PHE A 46 4.00 5.15 14.58
CA PHE A 46 5.34 4.62 14.75
C PHE A 46 5.53 3.27 14.07
N LEU A 47 4.56 2.36 14.18
CA LEU A 47 4.58 1.08 13.50
C LEU A 47 4.69 1.26 11.98
N ILE A 48 3.88 2.13 11.40
CA ILE A 48 3.80 2.28 9.94
C ILE A 48 4.97 3.08 9.37
N LEU A 49 5.40 4.16 10.03
CA LEU A 49 6.42 5.06 9.50
C LEU A 49 7.85 4.64 9.86
N LEU A 50 8.08 4.09 11.06
CA LEU A 50 9.41 3.65 11.48
C LEU A 50 9.63 2.18 11.16
N TYR A 51 8.84 1.29 11.75
CA TYR A 51 9.02 -0.15 11.56
C TYR A 51 8.67 -0.59 10.13
N GLY A 52 7.73 0.11 9.49
CA GLY A 52 7.36 -0.08 8.09
C GLY A 52 8.30 0.60 7.08
N LEU A 53 9.43 1.18 7.48
CA LEU A 53 10.26 1.98 6.55
C LEU A 53 10.81 1.16 5.38
N MET A 54 11.25 -0.08 5.63
CA MET A 54 11.68 -0.99 4.54
C MET A 54 10.54 -1.33 3.59
N PHE A 55 9.31 -1.49 4.13
CA PHE A 55 8.11 -1.69 3.33
C PHE A 55 7.88 -0.50 2.41
N TRP A 56 7.94 0.73 2.93
CA TRP A 56 7.71 1.94 2.12
C TRP A 56 8.77 2.13 1.06
N ALA A 57 10.05 1.92 1.38
CA ALA A 57 11.14 2.02 0.43
C ALA A 57 10.95 1.03 -0.73
N GLY A 58 10.68 -0.24 -0.42
CA GLY A 58 10.43 -1.27 -1.43
C GLY A 58 9.19 -0.99 -2.27
N PHE A 59 8.09 -0.59 -1.62
CA PHE A 59 6.83 -0.29 -2.29
C PHE A 59 6.96 0.89 -3.27
N ILE A 60 7.55 2.00 -2.83
CA ILE A 60 7.74 3.19 -3.66
C ILE A 60 8.69 2.89 -4.82
N LEU A 61 9.80 2.19 -4.56
CA LEU A 61 10.76 1.83 -5.60
C LEU A 61 10.12 0.92 -6.65
N ALA A 62 9.35 -0.08 -6.22
CA ALA A 62 8.67 -1.00 -7.12
C ALA A 62 7.61 -0.29 -8.00
N LEU A 63 6.83 0.64 -7.44
CA LEU A 63 5.89 1.48 -8.22
C LEU A 63 6.62 2.27 -9.30
N ILE A 64 7.74 2.91 -8.97
CA ILE A 64 8.49 3.72 -9.93
C ILE A 64 9.07 2.84 -11.04
N ILE A 65 9.70 1.72 -10.69
CA ILE A 65 10.32 0.80 -11.65
C ILE A 65 9.27 0.21 -12.59
N LEU A 66 8.16 -0.30 -12.04
CA LEU A 66 7.12 -0.93 -12.85
C LEU A 66 6.37 0.07 -13.73
N ASP A 67 6.15 1.30 -13.26
CA ASP A 67 5.60 2.36 -14.10
C ASP A 67 6.47 2.66 -15.31
N LEU A 68 7.80 2.76 -15.11
CA LEU A 68 8.76 3.04 -16.17
C LEU A 68 8.79 1.93 -17.23
N ILE A 69 8.58 0.68 -16.81
CA ILE A 69 8.63 -0.49 -17.70
C ILE A 69 7.27 -0.74 -18.36
N LEU A 70 6.17 -0.64 -17.63
CA LEU A 70 4.85 -1.12 -18.07
C LEU A 70 3.94 0.01 -18.59
N ILE A 71 3.84 1.12 -17.86
CA ILE A 71 2.79 2.14 -18.08
C ILE A 71 3.28 3.28 -18.94
N ILE A 72 4.49 3.78 -18.71
CA ILE A 72 5.03 4.94 -19.44
C ILE A 72 5.27 4.65 -20.94
N PRO A 73 5.78 3.47 -21.35
CA PRO A 73 6.05 3.22 -22.76
C PRO A 73 4.81 3.09 -23.64
N ASN A 74 3.71 2.56 -23.09
CA ASN A 74 2.44 2.40 -23.79
C ASN A 74 1.29 2.33 -22.78
N GLN A 75 0.20 3.09 -23.00
CA GLN A 75 -0.96 3.13 -22.12
C GLN A 75 -2.14 2.26 -22.59
N ASP A 76 -1.96 1.49 -23.66
CA ASP A 76 -2.91 0.47 -24.10
C ASP A 76 -3.18 -0.56 -23.00
N LYS A 77 -4.45 -0.95 -22.88
CA LYS A 77 -4.92 -1.90 -21.86
C LYS A 77 -4.50 -1.50 -20.44
N LEU A 78 -4.53 -0.19 -20.11
CA LEU A 78 -4.10 0.37 -18.83
C LEU A 78 -4.59 -0.42 -17.61
N THR A 79 -5.87 -0.83 -17.58
CA THR A 79 -6.42 -1.63 -16.48
C THR A 79 -5.64 -2.93 -16.25
N LEU A 80 -5.29 -3.65 -17.32
CA LEU A 80 -4.56 -4.91 -17.23
C LEU A 80 -3.15 -4.68 -16.69
N LYS A 81 -2.48 -3.62 -17.15
CA LYS A 81 -1.13 -3.25 -16.70
C LYS A 81 -1.12 -2.86 -15.22
N LEU A 82 -2.13 -2.11 -14.78
CA LEU A 82 -2.31 -1.74 -13.38
C LEU A 82 -2.55 -2.96 -12.49
N LEU A 83 -3.35 -3.94 -12.95
CA LEU A 83 -3.55 -5.21 -12.24
C LEU A 83 -2.28 -6.06 -12.21
N PHE A 84 -1.49 -6.06 -13.27
CA PHE A 84 -0.23 -6.77 -13.33
C PHE A 84 0.82 -6.16 -12.40
N GLU A 85 0.93 -4.83 -12.38
CA GLU A 85 1.74 -4.08 -11.41
C GLU A 85 1.30 -4.42 -9.98
N TRP A 86 -0.01 -4.41 -9.72
CA TRP A 86 -0.55 -4.82 -8.41
C TRP A 86 -0.11 -6.23 -8.03
N ALA A 87 -0.25 -7.20 -8.94
CA ALA A 87 0.11 -8.59 -8.68
C ALA A 87 1.59 -8.73 -8.34
N ILE A 88 2.49 -8.13 -9.15
CA ILE A 88 3.95 -8.23 -8.93
C ILE A 88 4.34 -7.64 -7.59
N ILE A 89 3.92 -6.41 -7.30
CA ILE A 89 4.27 -5.73 -6.04
C ILE A 89 3.67 -6.46 -4.84
N SER A 90 2.53 -7.14 -5.01
CA SER A 90 1.88 -7.90 -3.94
C SER A 90 2.59 -9.21 -3.59
N ILE A 91 3.41 -9.80 -4.47
CA ILE A 91 4.12 -11.07 -4.23
C ILE A 91 4.91 -11.09 -2.90
N PRO A 92 5.83 -10.14 -2.64
CA PRO A 92 6.57 -10.13 -1.37
C PRO A 92 5.65 -10.01 -0.15
N PHE A 93 4.52 -9.28 -0.26
CA PHE A 93 3.56 -9.14 0.83
C PHE A 93 2.74 -10.41 1.05
N ILE A 94 2.39 -11.14 -0.01
CA ILE A 94 1.75 -12.46 0.10
C ILE A 94 2.70 -13.43 0.80
N TYR A 95 3.97 -13.45 0.41
CA TYR A 95 5.00 -14.27 1.06
C TYR A 95 5.12 -13.94 2.56
N TRP A 96 5.19 -12.65 2.92
CA TRP A 96 5.21 -12.23 4.31
C TRP A 96 3.92 -12.55 5.06
N ALA A 97 2.75 -12.49 4.42
CA ALA A 97 1.48 -12.87 5.03
C ALA A 97 1.42 -14.38 5.39
N ILE A 98 2.12 -15.21 4.62
CA ILE A 98 2.23 -16.66 4.89
C ILE A 98 3.19 -16.91 6.05
N ILE A 99 4.37 -16.29 6.05
CA ILE A 99 5.43 -16.54 7.04
C ILE A 99 5.12 -15.89 8.39
N TYR A 100 4.66 -14.64 8.39
CA TYR A 100 4.42 -13.88 9.60
C TYR A 100 2.95 -13.99 10.00
N GLU A 101 2.56 -15.14 10.54
CA GLU A 101 1.17 -15.45 10.88
C GLU A 101 0.52 -14.39 11.78
N LYS A 102 1.24 -13.91 12.81
CA LYS A 102 0.75 -12.86 13.73
C LYS A 102 0.49 -11.52 13.03
N GLN A 103 1.18 -11.25 11.94
CA GLN A 103 1.08 -10.02 11.15
C GLN A 103 0.37 -10.24 9.81
N ARG A 104 -0.19 -11.43 9.56
CA ARG A 104 -0.82 -11.79 8.28
C ARG A 104 -1.85 -10.77 7.82
N SER A 105 -2.68 -10.32 8.77
CA SER A 105 -3.76 -9.36 8.54
C SER A 105 -3.26 -8.01 8.02
N ILE A 106 -2.15 -7.46 8.54
CA ILE A 106 -1.65 -6.15 8.10
C ILE A 106 -1.18 -6.20 6.64
N PHE A 107 -0.57 -7.31 6.22
CA PHE A 107 -0.15 -7.52 4.82
C PHE A 107 -1.34 -7.70 3.88
N ILE A 108 -2.36 -8.45 4.30
CA ILE A 108 -3.60 -8.60 3.52
C ILE A 108 -4.29 -7.24 3.34
N VAL A 109 -4.37 -6.43 4.40
CA VAL A 109 -4.91 -5.07 4.33
C VAL A 109 -4.11 -4.22 3.35
N ALA A 110 -2.77 -4.28 3.38
CA ALA A 110 -1.93 -3.56 2.42
C ALA A 110 -2.23 -3.96 0.97
N ILE A 111 -2.32 -5.27 0.69
CA ILE A 111 -2.60 -5.81 -0.66
C ILE A 111 -3.95 -5.33 -1.18
N ILE A 112 -4.99 -5.39 -0.35
CA ILE A 112 -6.35 -4.97 -0.72
C ILE A 112 -6.41 -3.45 -0.90
N ALA A 113 -5.83 -2.68 0.03
CA ALA A 113 -5.76 -1.22 -0.07
C ALA A 113 -5.01 -0.80 -1.34
N PHE A 114 -3.93 -1.51 -1.67
CA PHE A 114 -3.19 -1.26 -2.89
C PHE A 114 -4.03 -1.56 -4.14
N LEU A 115 -4.78 -2.67 -4.19
CA LEU A 115 -5.69 -2.95 -5.30
C LEU A 115 -6.71 -1.83 -5.51
N ILE A 116 -7.38 -1.40 -4.43
CA ILE A 116 -8.42 -0.36 -4.49
C ILE A 116 -7.81 0.95 -5.01
N THR A 117 -6.69 1.38 -4.45
CA THR A 117 -6.02 2.62 -4.82
C THR A 117 -5.48 2.58 -6.24
N GLN A 118 -4.99 1.43 -6.69
CA GLN A 118 -4.52 1.22 -8.05
C GLN A 118 -5.65 1.33 -9.09
N LEU A 119 -6.85 0.84 -8.76
CA LEU A 119 -8.04 1.02 -9.59
C LEU A 119 -8.50 2.50 -9.62
N LEU A 120 -8.36 3.23 -8.51
CA LEU A 120 -8.63 4.67 -8.46
C LEU A 120 -7.60 5.47 -9.27
N ARG A 121 -6.32 5.07 -9.21
CA ARG A 121 -5.21 5.67 -9.95
C ARG A 121 -5.44 5.71 -11.44
N LYS A 122 -6.13 4.70 -12.01
CA LYS A 122 -6.55 4.68 -13.42
C LYS A 122 -7.22 5.98 -13.86
N LYS A 123 -8.12 6.54 -13.04
CA LYS A 123 -8.84 7.78 -13.35
C LYS A 123 -7.89 8.98 -13.45
N LEU A 124 -6.89 9.02 -12.58
CA LEU A 124 -5.87 10.08 -12.58
C LEU A 124 -4.94 9.97 -13.80
N ILE A 125 -4.53 8.75 -14.17
CA ILE A 125 -3.70 8.52 -15.36
C ILE A 125 -4.44 8.95 -16.62
N ASN A 126 -5.71 8.55 -16.78
CA ASN A 126 -6.52 8.94 -17.94
C ASN A 126 -6.67 10.47 -18.05
N LYS A 127 -6.84 11.18 -16.92
CA LYS A 127 -6.92 12.66 -16.87
C LYS A 127 -5.61 13.36 -17.21
N VAL A 128 -4.48 12.65 -17.17
CA VAL A 128 -3.16 13.21 -17.48
C VAL A 128 -2.78 12.97 -18.94
N ILE A 129 -3.33 11.92 -19.55
CA ILE A 129 -3.08 11.54 -20.95
C ILE A 129 -4.02 12.29 -21.90
N HIS A 130 -5.27 12.51 -21.49
CA HIS A 130 -6.30 13.26 -22.22
C HIS A 130 -6.49 14.66 -21.62
#